data_AF-E3LRA6-F1
#
_entry.id   AF-E3LRA6-F1
#
_cell.length_a   1.000
_cell.length_b   1.000
_cell.length_c   1.000
_cell.angle_alpha   90.00
_cell.angle_beta   90.00
_cell.angle_gamma   90.00
#
_symmetry.space_group_name_H-M   'P 1'
#
loop_
_entity.id
_entity.type
_entity.pdbx_description
1 polymer ?
#
loop_
_entity_poly.entity_id
_entity_poly.type
_entity_poly.pdbx_seq_one_letter_code
_entity_poly.pdbx_strand_id
1 'polypeptide(L)'
;MISNVRSSLVYQVLLNLQKTLSLVYFLVMFILFFYKGTILPYPRYVRVMEFFIIIPFAPIEYLRISWGSRGNLLESTAFLALSTILSVPIIIILVYLEFFQNYVLFIEEIFTYVVGFFVILQTLLSLVLSITFSSSGQPASGQRTS
;
A
#
# COMPACT_ATOMS: atom_id res chain seq x y z
N MET A 1 3.96 11.26 34.30
CA MET A 1 3.93 9.98 33.55
C MET A 1 4.53 10.24 32.19
N ILE A 2 5.72 9.70 31.90
CA ILE A 2 6.25 9.72 30.53
C ILE A 2 5.54 8.58 29.80
N SER A 3 4.60 8.91 28.92
CA SER A 3 4.05 7.92 27.99
C SER A 3 5.17 7.48 27.07
N ASN A 4 5.54 6.20 27.11
CA ASN A 4 6.51 5.64 26.17
C ASN A 4 5.85 5.71 24.78
N VAL A 5 6.29 6.63 23.91
CA VAL A 5 5.74 6.79 22.57
C VAL A 5 6.14 5.55 21.75
N ARG A 6 5.16 4.80 21.24
CA ARG A 6 5.39 3.54 20.52
C ARG A 6 5.23 3.68 19.00
N SER A 7 4.86 4.86 18.52
CA SER A 7 4.80 5.14 17.09
C SER A 7 6.18 4.92 16.43
N SER A 8 6.16 4.35 15.23
CA SER A 8 7.38 4.04 14.49
C SER A 8 7.73 5.14 13.50
N LEU A 9 8.87 5.79 13.72
CA LEU A 9 9.41 6.79 12.79
C LEU A 9 9.73 6.17 11.42
N VAL A 10 10.32 4.97 11.42
CA VAL A 10 10.69 4.24 10.19
C VAL A 10 9.46 4.00 9.32
N TYR A 11 8.38 3.52 9.91
CA TYR A 11 7.13 3.29 9.17
C TYR A 11 6.55 4.59 8.60
N GLN A 12 6.60 5.68 9.38
CA GLN A 12 6.12 6.99 8.91
C GLN A 12 6.94 7.53 7.71
N VAL A 13 8.26 7.37 7.74
CA VAL A 13 9.15 7.78 6.64
C VAL A 13 8.85 6.97 5.39
N LEU A 14 8.67 5.65 5.52
CA LEU A 14 8.32 4.78 4.40
C LEU A 14 6.97 5.15 3.79
N LEU A 15 5.95 5.42 4.60
CA LEU A 15 4.64 5.87 4.11
C LEU A 15 4.71 7.21 3.36
N ASN A 16 5.56 8.13 3.83
CA ASN A 16 5.73 9.41 3.14
C ASN A 16 6.46 9.24 1.80
N LEU A 17 7.50 8.40 1.75
CA LEU A 17 8.16 8.04 0.50
C LEU A 17 7.18 7.38 -0.48
N GLN A 18 6.38 6.44 0.03
CA GLN A 18 5.36 5.73 -0.75
C GLN A 18 4.35 6.69 -1.38
N LYS A 19 3.91 7.72 -0.64
CA LYS A 19 2.97 8.71 -1.17
C LYS A 19 3.48 9.34 -2.47
N THR A 20 4.74 9.75 -2.48
CA THR A 20 5.36 10.36 -3.67
C THR A 20 5.59 9.32 -4.76
N LEU A 21 6.11 8.13 -4.42
CA LEU A 21 6.34 7.05 -5.38
C LEU A 21 5.04 6.60 -6.06
N SER A 22 3.97 6.38 -5.30
CA SER A 22 2.68 5.96 -5.82
C SER A 22 2.02 7.01 -6.71
N LEU A 23 2.20 8.31 -6.41
CA LEU A 23 1.72 9.38 -7.28
C LEU A 23 2.45 9.36 -8.63
N VAL A 24 3.79 9.29 -8.60
CA VAL A 24 4.61 9.22 -9.81
C VAL A 24 4.27 7.97 -10.62
N TYR A 25 4.18 6.81 -9.97
CA TYR A 25 3.80 5.55 -10.60
C TYR A 25 2.44 5.65 -11.30
N PHE A 26 1.42 6.15 -10.61
CA PHE A 26 0.08 6.30 -11.20
C PHE A 26 0.12 7.20 -12.44
N LEU A 27 0.83 8.32 -12.40
CA LEU A 27 0.97 9.21 -13.56
C LEU A 27 1.70 8.54 -14.72
N VAL A 28 2.79 7.81 -14.44
CA VAL A 28 3.54 7.06 -15.46
C VAL A 28 2.66 6.00 -16.10
N MET A 29 1.98 5.17 -15.30
CA MET A 29 1.05 4.14 -15.81
C MET A 29 -0.07 4.75 -16.65
N PHE A 30 -0.62 5.88 -16.21
CA PHE A 30 -1.71 6.56 -16.92
C PHE A 30 -1.25 7.14 -18.26
N ILE A 31 -0.05 7.75 -18.32
CA ILE A 31 0.52 8.27 -19.58
C ILE A 31 0.83 7.12 -20.54
N LEU A 32 1.45 6.04 -20.04
CA LEU A 32 1.81 4.88 -20.84
C LEU A 32 0.59 4.12 -21.35
N PHE A 33 -0.50 4.10 -20.59
CA PHE A 33 -1.78 3.57 -21.05
C PHE A 33 -2.26 4.25 -22.34
N PHE A 34 -2.22 5.59 -22.44
CA PHE A 34 -2.57 6.29 -23.66
C PHE A 34 -1.57 6.04 -24.79
N TYR A 35 -0.28 6.03 -24.48
CA TYR A 35 0.78 5.73 -25.44
C TYR A 35 0.61 4.34 -26.08
N LYS A 36 0.38 3.31 -25.26
CA LYS A 36 0.08 1.96 -25.74
C LYS A 36 -1.18 1.92 -26.59
N GLY A 37 -2.22 2.66 -26.18
CA GLY A 37 -3.49 2.71 -26.88
C GLY A 37 -3.44 3.30 -28.30
N THR A 38 -2.42 4.08 -28.63
CA THR A 38 -2.24 4.69 -29.97
C THR A 38 -1.29 3.89 -30.86
N ILE A 39 -0.27 3.25 -30.29
CA ILE A 39 0.81 2.61 -31.07
C ILE A 39 0.65 1.10 -31.16
N LEU A 40 0.23 0.45 -30.08
CA LEU A 40 0.19 -1.01 -30.01
C LEU A 40 -1.15 -1.54 -30.50
N PRO A 41 -1.18 -2.71 -31.18
CA PRO A 41 -2.41 -3.34 -31.64
C PRO A 41 -3.19 -3.93 -30.45
N TYR A 42 -3.92 -3.05 -29.74
CA TYR A 42 -4.73 -3.39 -28.59
C TYR A 42 -6.17 -3.74 -29.00
N PRO A 43 -6.67 -4.93 -28.67
CA PRO A 43 -8.10 -5.17 -28.70
C PRO A 43 -8.81 -4.20 -27.76
N ARG A 44 -9.91 -3.59 -28.22
CA ARG A 44 -10.63 -2.55 -27.46
C ARG A 44 -11.05 -3.03 -26.07
N TYR A 45 -11.50 -4.28 -25.93
CA TYR A 45 -11.93 -4.82 -24.64
C TYR A 45 -10.78 -4.91 -23.62
N VAL A 46 -9.59 -5.32 -24.03
CA VAL A 46 -8.39 -5.38 -23.16
C VAL A 46 -8.06 -3.99 -22.62
N ARG A 47 -8.07 -2.98 -23.49
CA ARG A 47 -7.78 -1.60 -23.13
C ARG A 47 -8.75 -1.06 -22.08
N VAL A 48 -10.04 -1.37 -22.23
CA VAL A 48 -11.06 -0.96 -21.26
C VAL A 48 -10.84 -1.63 -19.91
N MET A 49 -10.51 -2.93 -19.89
CA MET A 49 -10.22 -3.64 -18.65
C MET A 49 -8.99 -3.08 -17.93
N GLU A 50 -7.91 -2.81 -18.66
CA GLU A 50 -6.68 -2.24 -18.11
C GLU A 50 -6.94 -0.87 -17.46
N PHE A 51 -7.75 -0.02 -18.11
CA PHE A 51 -8.18 1.26 -17.52
C PHE A 51 -8.89 1.07 -16.18
N PHE A 52 -9.82 0.12 -16.09
CA PHE A 52 -10.54 -0.18 -14.85
C PHE A 52 -9.67 -0.78 -13.75
N ILE A 53 -8.45 -1.24 -14.07
CA ILE A 53 -7.47 -1.75 -13.10
C ILE A 53 -6.51 -0.66 -12.65
N ILE A 54 -6.09 0.22 -13.56
CA ILE A 54 -5.20 1.35 -13.24
C ILE A 54 -5.92 2.40 -12.37
N ILE A 55 -7.15 2.77 -12.72
CA ILE A 55 -7.91 3.83 -12.02
C ILE A 55 -8.09 3.59 -10.51
N PRO A 56 -8.50 2.39 -10.03
CA PRO A 56 -8.69 2.16 -8.60
C PRO A 56 -7.38 2.17 -7.80
N PHE A 57 -6.21 2.04 -8.41
CA PHE A 57 -4.93 2.09 -7.70
C PHE A 57 -4.80 3.35 -6.84
N ALA A 58 -5.02 4.53 -7.42
CA ALA A 58 -4.81 5.82 -6.75
C ALA A 58 -5.66 6.01 -5.49
N PRO A 59 -7.01 5.86 -5.52
CA PRO A 59 -7.82 6.04 -4.31
C PRO A 59 -7.55 4.97 -3.26
N ILE A 60 -7.32 3.71 -3.65
CA ILE A 60 -7.04 2.62 -2.70
C ILE A 60 -5.70 2.88 -2.01
N GLU A 61 -4.66 3.24 -2.76
CA GLU A 61 -3.32 3.48 -2.21
C GLU A 61 -3.30 4.72 -1.31
N TYR A 62 -4.03 5.78 -1.70
CA TYR A 62 -4.21 6.94 -0.86
C TYR A 62 -4.86 6.60 0.49
N LEU A 63 -5.94 5.79 0.48
CA LEU A 63 -6.59 5.34 1.71
C LEU A 63 -5.66 4.45 2.55
N ARG A 64 -4.95 3.52 1.90
CA ARG A 64 -3.99 2.62 2.54
C ARG A 64 -2.93 3.42 3.32
N ILE A 65 -2.30 4.39 2.67
CA ILE A 65 -1.26 5.24 3.27
C ILE A 65 -1.85 6.14 4.35
N SER A 66 -3.02 6.74 4.11
CA SER A 66 -3.67 7.66 5.05
C SER A 66 -4.04 6.95 6.35
N TRP A 67 -4.62 5.76 6.27
CA TRP A 67 -4.96 4.96 7.44
C TRP A 67 -3.73 4.36 8.11
N GLY A 68 -2.70 3.96 7.35
CA GLY A 68 -1.43 3.52 7.92
C GLY A 68 -0.77 4.62 8.76
N SER A 69 -0.74 5.85 8.24
CA SER A 69 -0.20 7.03 8.93
C SER A 69 -0.99 7.35 10.20
N ARG A 70 -2.33 7.38 10.12
CA ARG A 70 -3.19 7.59 11.29
C ARG A 70 -3.04 6.48 12.33
N GLY A 71 -2.96 5.22 11.91
CA GLY A 71 -2.77 4.08 12.80
C GLY A 71 -1.45 4.13 13.55
N ASN A 72 -0.38 4.56 12.88
CA ASN A 72 0.94 4.74 13.50
C ASN A 72 0.95 5.90 14.50
N LEU A 73 0.44 7.06 14.11
CA LEU A 73 0.47 8.28 14.94
C LEU A 73 -0.48 8.20 16.14
N LEU A 74 -1.63 7.54 15.98
CA LEU A 74 -2.64 7.38 17.03
C LEU A 74 -2.47 6.08 17.83
N GLU A 75 -1.43 5.29 17.53
CA GLU A 75 -1.22 3.94 18.10
C GLU A 75 -2.46 3.04 17.97
N SER A 76 -3.22 3.20 16.89
CA SER A 76 -4.53 2.55 16.68
C SER A 76 -4.38 1.29 15.83
N THR A 77 -4.59 0.14 16.46
CA THR A 77 -4.61 -1.18 15.79
C THR A 77 -5.68 -1.27 14.71
N ALA A 78 -6.83 -0.62 14.90
CA ALA A 78 -7.93 -0.63 13.92
C ALA A 78 -7.51 0.04 12.59
N PHE A 79 -6.91 1.22 12.65
CA PHE A 79 -6.45 1.92 11.45
C PHE A 79 -5.29 1.19 10.75
N LEU A 80 -4.37 0.58 11.52
CA LEU A 80 -3.32 -0.27 10.95
C LEU A 80 -3.90 -1.51 10.27
N ALA A 81 -4.87 -2.19 10.89
CA ALA A 81 -5.54 -3.35 10.30
C ALA A 81 -6.25 -2.99 9.00
N LEU A 82 -6.96 -1.86 8.95
CA LEU A 82 -7.59 -1.38 7.72
C LEU A 82 -6.56 -1.06 6.62
N SER A 83 -5.43 -0.44 6.97
CA SER A 83 -4.32 -0.21 6.04
C SER A 83 -3.72 -1.53 5.52
N THR A 84 -3.54 -2.51 6.39
CA THR A 84 -3.07 -3.86 6.02
C THR A 84 -4.04 -4.54 5.05
N ILE A 85 -5.35 -4.49 5.32
CA ILE A 85 -6.38 -5.06 4.44
C ILE A 85 -6.35 -4.38 3.06
N LEU A 86 -6.21 -3.06 3.02
CA LEU A 86 -6.09 -2.31 1.75
C LEU A 86 -4.79 -2.62 0.98
N SER A 87 -3.79 -3.25 1.61
CA SER A 87 -2.60 -3.74 0.88
C SER A 87 -2.95 -4.88 -0.07
N VAL A 88 -3.97 -5.68 0.24
CA VAL A 88 -4.40 -6.82 -0.60
C VAL A 88 -4.84 -6.38 -2.00
N PRO A 89 -5.82 -5.47 -2.18
CA PRO A 89 -6.21 -5.01 -3.51
C PRO A 89 -5.06 -4.28 -4.23
N ILE A 90 -4.17 -3.59 -3.52
CA ILE A 90 -2.99 -2.97 -4.13
C ILE A 90 -2.05 -4.02 -4.70
N ILE A 91 -1.71 -5.06 -3.92
CA ILE A 91 -0.85 -6.15 -4.40
C ILE A 91 -1.49 -6.86 -5.59
N ILE A 92 -2.81 -7.10 -5.56
CA ILE A 92 -3.54 -7.70 -6.69
C ILE A 92 -3.42 -6.83 -7.95
N ILE A 93 -3.60 -5.52 -7.83
CA ILE A 93 -3.45 -4.59 -8.97
C ILE A 93 -2.02 -4.65 -9.52
N LEU A 94 -0.99 -4.59 -8.65
CA LEU A 94 0.41 -4.63 -9.09
C LEU A 94 0.76 -5.95 -9.78
N VAL A 95 0.32 -7.08 -9.22
CA VAL A 95 0.51 -8.40 -9.83
C VAL A 95 -0.20 -8.50 -11.18
N TYR A 96 -1.40 -7.92 -11.31
CA TYR A 96 -2.09 -7.90 -12.59
C TYR A 96 -1.31 -7.09 -13.65
N LEU A 97 -0.89 -5.87 -13.30
CA LEU A 97 -0.18 -4.98 -14.22
C LEU A 97 1.18 -5.55 -14.64
N GLU A 98 1.82 -6.34 -13.79
CA GLU A 98 3.10 -6.99 -14.08
C GLU A 98 2.95 -8.28 -14.92
N PHE A 99 2.08 -9.20 -14.51
CA PHE A 99 2.08 -10.56 -15.06
C PHE A 99 0.94 -10.85 -16.03
N PHE A 100 -0.17 -10.11 -15.94
CA PHE A 100 -1.40 -10.40 -16.68
C PHE A 100 -1.75 -9.34 -17.72
N GLN A 101 -1.04 -8.22 -17.73
CA GLN A 101 -1.17 -7.19 -18.74
C GLN A 101 -0.68 -7.70 -20.11
N ASN A 102 -1.35 -7.29 -21.19
CA ASN A 102 -1.04 -7.80 -22.54
C ASN A 102 0.31 -7.30 -23.08
N TYR A 103 0.65 -6.05 -22.79
CA TYR A 103 1.91 -5.44 -23.19
C TYR A 103 2.49 -4.69 -22.01
N VAL A 104 3.52 -5.26 -21.39
CA VAL A 104 4.26 -4.64 -20.28
C VAL A 104 5.50 -3.99 -20.85
N LEU A 105 5.65 -2.68 -20.67
CA LEU A 105 6.89 -1.99 -21.01
C LEU A 105 7.90 -2.14 -19.87
N PHE A 106 9.19 -2.18 -20.21
CA PHE A 106 10.28 -2.28 -19.25
C PHE A 106 10.25 -1.19 -18.16
N ILE A 107 9.81 0.02 -18.51
CA ILE A 107 9.63 1.10 -17.52
C ILE A 107 8.49 0.79 -16.54
N GLU A 108 7.37 0.21 -16.99
CA GLU A 108 6.25 -0.19 -16.12
C GLU A 108 6.70 -1.26 -15.14
N GLU A 109 7.45 -2.25 -15.62
CA GLU A 109 8.02 -3.33 -14.83
C GLU A 109 8.90 -2.81 -13.68
N ILE A 110 9.87 -1.93 -13.98
CA ILE A 110 10.76 -1.36 -12.96
C ILE A 110 9.96 -0.64 -11.88
N PHE A 111 9.04 0.25 -12.28
CA PHE A 111 8.26 1.00 -11.31
C PHE A 111 7.34 0.09 -10.48
N THR A 112 6.75 -0.93 -11.10
CA THR A 112 5.85 -1.88 -10.43
C THR A 112 6.58 -2.67 -9.36
N TYR A 113 7.81 -3.14 -9.63
CA TYR A 113 8.64 -3.80 -8.63
C TYR A 113 9.06 -2.88 -7.48
N VAL A 114 9.47 -1.63 -7.78
CA VAL A 114 9.86 -0.68 -6.74
C VAL A 114 8.68 -0.37 -5.82
N VAL A 115 7.52 -0.05 -6.39
CA VAL A 115 6.29 0.23 -5.61
C VAL A 115 5.87 -1.01 -4.82
N GLY A 116 5.85 -2.19 -5.46
CA GLY A 116 5.45 -3.45 -4.85
C GLY A 116 6.34 -3.84 -3.67
N PHE A 117 7.66 -3.67 -3.79
CA PHE A 117 8.59 -3.91 -2.70
C PHE A 117 8.26 -3.08 -1.46
N PHE A 118 8.03 -1.78 -1.63
CA PHE A 118 7.68 -0.91 -0.51
C PHE A 118 6.29 -1.19 0.06
N VAL A 119 5.30 -1.53 -0.76
CA VAL A 119 3.98 -1.97 -0.28
C VAL A 119 4.13 -3.18 0.64
N ILE A 120 4.83 -4.23 0.20
CA ILE A 120 5.04 -5.46 0.99
C ILE A 120 5.75 -5.13 2.30
N LEU A 121 6.85 -4.37 2.25
CA LEU A 121 7.60 -3.98 3.44
C LEU A 121 6.72 -3.22 4.44
N GLN A 122 5.91 -2.27 3.97
CA GLN A 122 4.99 -1.51 4.82
C GLN A 122 3.88 -2.38 5.40
N THR A 123 3.34 -3.34 4.63
CA THR A 123 2.34 -4.28 5.13
C THR A 123 2.89 -5.13 6.28
N LEU A 124 4.12 -5.64 6.14
CA LEU A 124 4.80 -6.40 7.21
C LEU A 124 5.00 -5.54 8.47
N LEU A 125 5.47 -4.30 8.30
CA LEU A 125 5.63 -3.37 9.42
C LEU A 125 4.29 -3.03 10.08
N SER A 126 3.23 -2.79 9.30
CA SER A 126 1.88 -2.54 9.82
C SER A 126 1.34 -3.70 10.66
N LEU A 127 1.61 -4.94 10.26
CA LEU A 127 1.28 -6.14 11.03
C LEU A 127 2.04 -6.21 12.36
N VAL A 128 3.36 -5.98 12.33
CA VAL A 128 4.20 -5.97 13.55
C VAL A 128 3.75 -4.88 14.52
N LEU A 129 3.45 -3.68 14.03
CA LEU A 129 2.93 -2.58 14.84
C LEU A 129 1.56 -2.89 15.43
N SER A 130 0.68 -3.53 14.66
CA SER A 130 -0.64 -3.96 15.14
C SER A 130 -0.52 -4.93 16.32
N ILE A 131 0.39 -5.91 16.24
CA ILE A 131 0.66 -6.86 17.33
C ILE A 131 1.22 -6.14 18.55
N THR A 132 2.21 -5.26 18.33
CA THR A 132 2.88 -4.50 19.40
C THR A 132 1.88 -3.64 20.16
N PHE A 133 1.03 -2.89 19.46
CA PHE A 133 0.03 -2.04 20.09
C PHE A 133 -1.05 -2.88 20.80
N SER A 134 -1.48 -4.00 20.22
CA SER A 134 -2.46 -4.88 20.86
C SER A 134 -1.95 -5.51 22.15
N SER A 135 -0.69 -5.98 22.18
CA SER A 135 -0.10 -6.60 23.39
C SER A 135 0.00 -5.64 24.58
N SER A 136 -0.02 -4.34 24.29
CA SER A 136 0.22 -3.31 25.29
C SER A 136 -1.05 -2.75 25.94
N GLY A 137 -2.23 -3.15 25.44
CA GLY A 137 -3.53 -2.81 25.99
C GLY A 137 -4.09 -3.82 26.99
N GLN A 138 -3.43 -4.94 27.24
CA GLN A 138 -3.84 -5.92 28.26
C GLN A 138 -3.47 -5.43 29.66
N PRO A 139 -4.43 -5.12 30.56
CA PRO A 139 -4.12 -4.85 31.95
C PRO A 139 -3.62 -6.14 32.60
N ALA A 140 -2.61 -6.03 33.46
CA ALA A 140 -2.06 -7.14 34.24
C ALA A 140 -3.11 -7.73 35.21
N SER A 141 -4.00 -8.57 34.71
CA SER A 141 -4.92 -9.36 35.51
C SER A 141 -4.19 -10.61 36.01
N GLY A 142 -3.44 -10.49 37.12
CA GLY A 142 -2.72 -11.67 37.60
C GLY A 142 -1.81 -11.55 38.81
N GLN A 143 -1.93 -10.54 39.67
CA GLN A 143 -1.28 -10.58 41.00
C GLN A 143 -2.18 -9.91 42.06
N ARG A 144 -3.23 -10.62 42.48
CA ARG A 144 -3.72 -10.52 43.85
C ARG A 144 -3.37 -11.83 44.53
N THR A 145 -2.22 -11.85 45.19
CA THR A 145 -1.81 -12.90 46.11
C THR A 145 -2.80 -12.96 47.27
N SER A 146 -3.27 -14.17 47.55
CA SER A 146 -4.00 -14.61 48.75
C SER A 146 -3.24 -14.31 50.03
#